data_AF-A0AAP6RFY0-F1
#
_entry.id   AF-A0AAP6RFY0-F1
#
_cell.length_a   1.000
_cell.length_b   1.000
_cell.length_c   1.000
_cell.angle_alpha   90.00
_cell.angle_beta   90.00
_cell.angle_gamma   90.00
#
_symmetry.space_group_name_H-M   'P 1'
#
loop_
_entity.id
_entity.type
_entity.pdbx_description
1 polymer ?
#
loop_
_entity_poly.entity_id
_entity_poly.type
_entity_poly.pdbx_seq_one_letter_code
_entity_poly.pdbx_strand_id
1 'polypeptide(L)'
;MPNNNGFADMADYLGTLAQVDPTKLSLESLTDAANFYREQLLPKIPKSLLKKKHMADQVKVIIEDDQVQVAFEGTAFYWRFAENGTKNQKAQHFASGTFEQNKDQIEKIMTQQILDLWEG
;
A
#
# COMPACT_ATOMS: atom_id res chain seq x y z
N MET A 1 -27.44 -35.84 3.88
CA MET A 1 -28.16 -34.58 4.15
C MET A 1 -27.10 -33.59 4.59
N PRO A 2 -27.00 -32.38 4.00
CA PRO A 2 -26.07 -31.38 4.52
C PRO A 2 -26.55 -30.96 5.91
N ASN A 3 -25.70 -31.12 6.92
CA ASN A 3 -25.97 -30.66 8.28
C ASN A 3 -25.82 -29.13 8.29
N ASN A 4 -26.84 -28.40 7.84
CA ASN A 4 -26.93 -26.95 8.01
C ASN A 4 -27.41 -26.64 9.43
N ASN A 5 -26.55 -26.86 10.44
CA ASN A 5 -26.76 -26.25 11.73
C ASN A 5 -25.70 -25.16 11.91
N GLY A 6 -26.12 -23.96 12.32
CA GLY A 6 -25.22 -22.82 12.48
C GLY A 6 -24.08 -23.05 13.49
N PHE A 7 -24.06 -24.18 14.20
CA PHE A 7 -22.92 -24.63 14.99
C PHE A 7 -21.76 -25.19 14.16
N ALA A 8 -22.05 -25.91 13.07
CA ALA A 8 -21.01 -26.37 12.15
C ALA A 8 -20.38 -25.17 11.44
N ASP A 9 -21.22 -24.26 10.94
CA ASP A 9 -20.77 -23.01 10.30
C ASP A 9 -19.90 -22.17 11.26
N MET A 10 -20.33 -22.03 12.53
CA MET A 10 -19.55 -21.33 13.55
C MET A 10 -18.25 -22.05 13.92
N ALA A 11 -18.22 -23.38 13.92
CA ALA A 11 -17.03 -24.16 14.21
C ALA A 11 -15.99 -24.08 13.07
N ASP A 12 -16.46 -24.10 11.82
CA ASP A 12 -15.62 -23.92 10.63
C ASP A 12 -15.07 -22.48 10.57
N TYR A 13 -15.89 -21.48 10.91
CA TYR A 13 -15.46 -20.08 11.04
C TYR A 13 -14.38 -19.89 12.12
N LEU A 14 -14.62 -20.40 13.34
CA LEU A 14 -13.65 -20.34 14.43
C LEU A 14 -12.37 -21.13 14.11
N GLY A 15 -12.50 -22.25 13.39
CA GLY A 15 -11.37 -23.04 12.91
C GLY A 15 -10.53 -22.29 11.88
N THR A 16 -11.17 -21.51 11.01
CA THR A 16 -10.50 -20.66 10.01
C THR A 16 -9.78 -19.49 10.68
N LEU A 17 -10.44 -18.79 11.61
CA LEU A 17 -9.82 -17.71 12.40
C LEU A 17 -8.61 -18.19 13.20
N ALA A 18 -8.67 -19.39 13.78
CA ALA A 18 -7.55 -19.96 14.54
C ALA A 18 -6.34 -20.34 13.67
N GLN A 19 -6.53 -20.51 12.36
CA GLN A 19 -5.46 -20.83 11.42
C GLN A 19 -4.79 -19.59 10.82
N VAL A 20 -5.42 -18.41 10.90
CA VAL A 20 -4.85 -17.17 10.36
C VAL A 20 -3.97 -16.49 11.40
N ASP A 21 -2.73 -16.20 11.00
CA ASP A 21 -1.80 -15.35 11.74
C ASP A 21 -2.17 -13.86 11.52
N PRO A 22 -2.65 -13.15 12.56
CA PRO A 22 -3.08 -11.76 12.44
C PRO A 22 -1.95 -10.81 12.00
N THR A 23 -0.70 -11.12 12.36
CA THR A 23 0.46 -10.31 11.99
C THR A 23 0.77 -10.47 10.50
N LYS A 24 0.68 -11.70 10.00
CA LYS A 24 0.88 -11.98 8.57
C LYS A 24 -0.20 -11.34 7.71
N LEU A 25 -1.47 -11.44 8.12
CA LEU A 25 -2.59 -10.78 7.44
C LEU A 25 -2.41 -9.26 7.39
N SER A 26 -2.04 -8.67 8.52
CA SER A 26 -1.73 -7.24 8.62
C SER A 26 -0.65 -6.83 7.60
N LEU A 27 0.44 -7.60 7.50
CA LEU A 27 1.51 -7.33 6.54
C LEU A 27 1.06 -7.47 5.08
N GLU A 28 0.23 -8.46 4.76
CA GLU A 28 -0.34 -8.65 3.42
C GLU A 28 -1.23 -7.46 3.03
N SER A 29 -2.16 -7.06 3.90
CA SER A 29 -2.99 -5.86 3.75
C SER A 29 -2.18 -4.58 3.51
N LEU A 30 -1.14 -4.37 4.32
CA LEU A 30 -0.26 -3.21 4.21
C LEU A 30 0.56 -3.26 2.90
N THR A 31 0.95 -4.46 2.46
CA THR A 31 1.67 -4.66 1.20
C THR A 31 0.79 -4.36 -0.01
N ASP A 32 -0.46 -4.79 0.00
CA ASP A 32 -1.41 -4.51 -1.08
C ASP A 32 -1.73 -3.02 -1.17
N ALA A 33 -1.95 -2.37 -0.02
CA ALA A 33 -2.16 -0.93 0.05
C ALA A 33 -0.95 -0.14 -0.45
N ALA A 34 0.27 -0.55 -0.09
CA ALA A 34 1.51 0.07 -0.54
C ALA A 34 1.73 -0.13 -2.05
N ASN A 35 1.44 -1.31 -2.58
CA ASN A 35 1.52 -1.57 -4.03
C ASN A 35 0.51 -0.73 -4.80
N PHE A 36 -0.73 -0.64 -4.33
CA PHE A 36 -1.75 0.21 -4.93
C PHE A 36 -1.31 1.68 -4.94
N TYR A 37 -0.84 2.21 -3.81
CA TYR A 37 -0.32 3.57 -3.75
C TYR A 37 0.86 3.79 -4.70
N ARG A 38 1.80 2.83 -4.78
CA ARG A 38 2.92 2.88 -5.74
C ARG A 38 2.42 3.01 -7.18
N GLU A 39 1.45 2.20 -7.58
CA GLU A 39 0.90 2.24 -8.94
C GLU A 39 0.25 3.57 -9.29
N GLN A 40 -0.46 4.20 -8.33
CA GLN A 40 -1.02 5.53 -8.52
C GLN A 40 0.05 6.63 -8.54
N LEU A 41 1.14 6.45 -7.78
CA LEU A 41 2.23 7.42 -7.65
C LEU A 41 3.10 7.50 -8.90
N LEU A 42 3.48 6.35 -9.46
CA LEU A 42 4.41 6.26 -10.61
C LEU A 42 4.08 7.19 -11.80
N PRO A 43 2.82 7.32 -12.27
CA PRO A 43 2.49 8.23 -13.36
C PRO A 43 2.51 9.71 -12.96
N LYS A 44 2.40 10.03 -11.67
CA LYS A 44 2.41 11.40 -11.15
C LYS A 44 3.82 11.94 -10.90
N ILE A 45 4.81 11.05 -10.82
CA ILE A 45 6.20 11.43 -10.62
C ILE A 45 6.70 12.25 -11.82
N PRO A 46 7.28 13.45 -11.60
CA PRO A 46 7.79 14.29 -12.66
C PRO A 46 8.92 13.59 -13.43
N LYS A 47 8.81 13.56 -14.76
CA LYS A 47 9.83 12.97 -15.65
C LYS A 47 10.67 14.06 -16.29
N SER A 48 11.99 13.86 -16.32
CA SER A 48 12.90 14.71 -17.09
C SER A 48 12.96 14.22 -18.54
N LEU A 49 13.33 15.11 -19.47
CA LEU A 49 13.58 14.75 -20.87
C LEU A 49 14.90 13.97 -21.08
N LEU A 50 15.73 13.82 -20.05
CA LEU A 50 17.01 13.13 -20.13
C LEU A 50 16.82 11.60 -20.18
N LYS A 51 17.62 10.90 -20.99
CA LYS A 51 17.56 9.43 -21.14
C LYS A 51 18.22 8.64 -19.99
N LYS A 52 18.17 9.14 -18.76
CA LYS A 52 18.77 8.50 -17.57
C LYS A 52 17.70 7.81 -16.74
N LYS A 53 18.11 6.96 -15.78
CA LYS A 53 17.19 6.43 -14.76
C LYS A 53 16.47 7.58 -14.08
N HIS A 54 15.14 7.50 -14.04
CA HIS A 54 14.29 8.49 -13.44
C HIS A 54 13.98 8.15 -11.99
N MET A 55 13.37 9.11 -11.30
CA MET A 55 12.90 8.95 -9.93
C MET A 55 11.83 7.85 -9.84
N ALA A 56 10.95 7.77 -10.85
CA ALA A 56 9.92 6.74 -10.94
C ALA A 56 10.50 5.32 -10.97
N ASP A 57 11.67 5.13 -11.60
CA ASP A 57 12.34 3.83 -11.70
C ASP A 57 13.01 3.40 -10.38
N GLN A 58 13.00 4.28 -9.37
CA GLN A 58 13.63 4.08 -8.06
C GLN A 58 12.59 3.95 -6.93
N VAL A 59 11.29 3.86 -7.25
CA VAL A 59 10.24 3.65 -6.23
C VAL A 59 10.09 2.16 -5.93
N LYS A 60 10.18 1.78 -4.65
CA LYS A 60 9.96 0.41 -4.20
C LYS A 60 9.08 0.34 -2.97
N VAL A 61 8.45 -0.82 -2.79
CA VAL A 61 7.83 -1.21 -1.53
C VAL A 61 8.87 -1.97 -0.72
N ILE A 62 9.16 -1.50 0.49
CA ILE A 62 10.09 -2.12 1.44
C ILE A 62 9.25 -2.67 2.58
N ILE A 63 9.53 -3.92 2.96
CA ILE A 63 8.87 -4.61 4.08
C ILE A 63 9.95 -4.83 5.14
N GLU A 64 9.76 -4.23 6.31
CA GLU A 64 10.67 -4.33 7.46
C GLU A 64 9.85 -4.73 8.68
N ASP A 65 10.15 -5.89 9.26
CA ASP A 65 9.47 -6.45 10.44
C ASP A 65 7.94 -6.37 10.37
N ASP A 66 7.36 -5.32 10.97
CA ASP A 66 5.93 -5.05 11.10
C ASP A 66 5.43 -3.86 10.25
N GLN A 67 6.27 -3.34 9.36
CA GLN A 67 6.01 -2.13 8.58
C GLN A 67 6.21 -2.33 7.07
N VAL A 68 5.35 -1.67 6.31
CA VAL A 68 5.46 -1.58 4.85
C VAL A 68 5.59 -0.13 4.45
N GLN A 69 6.61 0.20 3.65
CA GLN A 69 6.92 1.56 3.24
C GLN A 69 7.07 1.65 1.73
N VAL A 70 6.55 2.73 1.13
CA VAL A 70 6.88 3.11 -0.25
C VAL A 70 8.03 4.10 -0.22
N ALA A 71 9.20 3.68 -0.68
CA ALA A 71 10.45 4.42 -0.57
C ALA A 71 11.07 4.72 -1.95
N PHE A 72 11.85 5.79 -1.99
CA PHE A 72 12.68 6.16 -3.14
C PHE A 72 14.12 5.74 -2.87
N GLU A 73 14.64 4.80 -3.65
CA GLU A 73 15.99 4.25 -3.48
C GLU A 73 17.10 5.10 -4.12
N GLY A 74 18.34 4.83 -3.67
CA GLY A 74 19.55 5.26 -4.34
C GLY A 74 19.70 6.77 -4.46
N THR A 75 19.76 7.26 -5.69
CA THR A 75 20.02 8.68 -5.99
C THR A 75 18.76 9.53 -6.00
N ALA A 76 17.58 8.95 -5.80
CA ALA A 76 16.30 9.64 -5.91
C ALA A 76 16.03 10.65 -4.79
N PHE A 77 16.97 10.94 -3.88
CA PHE A 77 16.80 11.90 -2.75
C PHE A 77 16.24 13.26 -3.18
N TYR A 78 16.48 13.67 -4.43
CA TYR A 78 15.97 14.91 -5.01
C TYR A 78 14.45 14.95 -5.15
N TRP A 79 13.75 13.82 -4.96
CA TRP A 79 12.29 13.74 -4.93
C TRP A 79 11.68 14.72 -3.93
N ARG A 80 12.32 14.88 -2.76
CA ARG A 80 11.84 15.80 -1.70
C ARG A 80 11.81 17.25 -2.18
N PHE A 81 12.75 17.65 -3.03
CA PHE A 81 12.78 19.00 -3.61
C PHE A 81 11.74 19.17 -4.70
N ALA A 82 11.47 18.13 -5.49
CA ALA A 82 10.39 18.17 -6.47
C ALA A 82 9.02 18.21 -5.79
N GLU A 83 8.87 17.49 -4.68
CA GLU A 83 7.66 17.43 -3.89
C GLU A 83 7.37 18.76 -3.21
N ASN A 84 8.32 19.27 -2.42
CA ASN A 84 8.14 20.44 -1.55
C ASN A 84 8.53 21.76 -2.21
N GLY A 85 9.14 21.70 -3.40
CA GLY A 85 9.68 22.87 -4.09
C GLY A 85 11.01 23.35 -3.51
N THR A 86 11.57 24.34 -4.19
CA THR A 86 12.76 25.09 -3.79
C THR A 86 12.56 26.57 -4.13
N LYS A 87 13.53 27.43 -3.83
CA LYS A 87 13.49 28.85 -4.26
C LYS A 87 13.28 29.01 -5.79
N ASN A 88 13.77 28.06 -6.59
CA ASN A 88 13.78 28.14 -8.05
C ASN A 88 12.80 27.16 -8.72
N GLN A 89 12.07 26.34 -7.94
CA GLN A 89 11.17 25.31 -8.46
C GLN A 89 9.91 25.24 -7.61
N LYS A 90 8.73 25.29 -8.23
CA LYS A 90 7.47 25.11 -7.51
C LYS A 90 7.31 23.68 -7.00
N ALA A 91 6.68 23.57 -5.83
CA ALA A 91 6.24 22.30 -5.26
C ALA A 91 5.24 21.61 -6.20
N GLN A 92 5.37 20.29 -6.35
CA GLN A 92 4.50 19.51 -7.23
C GLN A 92 3.52 18.63 -6.46
N HIS A 93 3.77 18.36 -5.17
CA HIS A 93 2.88 17.60 -4.29
C HIS A 93 2.40 16.28 -4.91
N PHE A 94 3.27 15.59 -5.64
CA PHE A 94 2.91 14.37 -6.35
C PHE A 94 2.81 13.18 -5.40
N ALA A 95 3.60 13.14 -4.32
CA ALA A 95 3.50 12.10 -3.31
C ALA A 95 2.32 12.36 -2.36
N SER A 96 2.29 13.52 -1.70
CA SER A 96 1.22 13.88 -0.76
C SER A 96 -0.13 13.94 -1.46
N GLY A 97 -0.19 14.55 -2.65
CA GLY A 97 -1.41 14.65 -3.43
C GLY A 97 -1.93 13.30 -3.92
N THR A 98 -1.04 12.36 -4.29
CA THR A 98 -1.47 10.99 -4.64
C THR A 98 -2.03 10.27 -3.42
N PHE A 99 -1.41 10.41 -2.26
CA PHE A 99 -1.89 9.77 -1.04
C PHE A 99 -3.27 10.32 -0.65
N GLU A 100 -3.42 11.65 -0.61
CA GLU A 100 -4.69 12.30 -0.29
C GLU A 100 -5.81 11.91 -1.25
N GLN A 101 -5.54 11.85 -2.56
CA GLN A 101 -6.53 11.46 -3.57
C GLN A 101 -6.99 10.01 -3.47
N ASN A 102 -6.17 9.14 -2.89
CA ASN A 102 -6.41 7.70 -2.85
C ASN A 102 -6.61 7.16 -1.42
N LYS A 103 -6.69 8.05 -0.43
CA LYS A 103 -6.72 7.71 0.99
C LYS A 103 -7.82 6.71 1.33
N ASP A 104 -9.06 6.99 0.92
CA ASP A 104 -10.22 6.14 1.21
C ASP A 104 -10.05 4.73 0.63
N GLN A 105 -9.47 4.63 -0.57
CA GLN A 105 -9.23 3.34 -1.23
C GLN A 105 -8.07 2.58 -0.58
N ILE A 106 -7.02 3.29 -0.15
CA ILE A 106 -5.90 2.73 0.62
C ILE A 106 -6.41 2.17 1.96
N GLU A 107 -7.21 2.94 2.69
CA GLU A 107 -7.85 2.51 3.94
C GLU A 107 -8.78 1.31 3.72
N LYS A 108 -9.55 1.31 2.63
CA LYS A 108 -10.37 0.17 2.25
C LYS A 108 -9.52 -1.09 1.99
N ILE A 109 -8.44 -1.00 1.22
CA ILE A 109 -7.58 -2.17 0.94
C ILE A 109 -6.98 -2.72 2.24
N MET A 110 -6.51 -1.85 3.14
CA MET A 110 -5.95 -2.27 4.42
C MET A 110 -6.96 -3.01 5.30
N THR A 111 -8.23 -2.63 5.23
CA THR A 111 -9.31 -3.18 6.08
C THR A 111 -10.07 -4.32 5.44
N GLN A 112 -10.10 -4.41 4.10
CA GLN A 112 -10.87 -5.41 3.37
C GLN A 112 -10.42 -6.83 3.71
N GLN A 113 -9.11 -7.12 3.79
CA GLN A 113 -8.68 -8.49 4.13
C GLN A 113 -9.06 -8.88 5.57
N ILE A 114 -9.16 -7.91 6.49
CA ILE A 114 -9.63 -8.15 7.85
C ILE A 114 -11.13 -8.44 7.84
N LEU A 115 -11.91 -7.68 7.05
CA LEU A 115 -13.34 -7.86 6.91
C LEU A 115 -13.71 -9.15 6.18
N ASP A 116 -12.97 -9.52 5.12
CA ASP A 116 -13.14 -10.78 4.39
C ASP A 116 -12.91 -11.99 5.32
N LEU A 117 -12.05 -11.84 6.33
CA LEU A 117 -11.87 -12.82 7.39
C LEU A 117 -13.00 -12.86 8.41
N TRP A 118 -13.71 -11.75 8.59
CA TRP A 118 -14.85 -11.66 9.52
C TRP A 118 -16.18 -12.04 8.89
N GLU A 119 -16.29 -11.93 7.56
CA GLU A 119 -17.44 -12.39 6.76
C GLU A 119 -17.38 -13.88 6.42
N GLY A 120 -16.31 -14.57 6.85
CA GLY A 120 -16.16 -16.02 6.78
C GLY A 120 -17.24 -16.80 7.53
#